data_AF-A0A7J8JQ64-F1
#
_entry.id   AF-A0A7J8JQ64-F1
#
_cell.length_a   1.000
_cell.length_b   1.000
_cell.length_c   1.000
_cell.angle_alpha   90.00
_cell.angle_beta   90.00
_cell.angle_gamma   90.00
#
_symmetry.space_group_name_H-M   'P 1'
#
loop_
_entity.id
_entity.type
_entity.pdbx_description
1 polymer ?
#
loop_
_entity_poly.entity_id
_entity_poly.type
_entity_poly.pdbx_seq_one_letter_code
_entity_poly.pdbx_strand_id
1 'polypeptide(L)'
;MAAPAQPKKIVAPTVSQINAEFVTQLACKYWAPHIKKKSPFDIKVIEDIYEKEIVKSRFAIRKIMLLEFSQYLENYLWMNYSPEVSSKAYLMSICCMVNEKFRENVPAWEVNYFSLCSLKPLQSSRAFNW
;
A
#
# COMPACT_ATOMS: atom_id res chain seq x y z
N MET A 1 -20.74 -22.16 36.81
CA MET A 1 -20.30 -22.94 35.63
C MET A 1 -20.16 -21.95 34.47
N ALA A 2 -18.94 -21.69 34.01
CA ALA A 2 -18.67 -20.73 32.93
C ALA A 2 -18.76 -21.43 31.56
N ALA A 3 -19.48 -20.85 30.62
CA ALA A 3 -19.63 -21.36 29.25
C ALA A 3 -18.33 -21.16 28.44
N PRO A 4 -17.97 -22.07 27.51
CA PRO A 4 -16.72 -21.99 26.76
C PRO A 4 -16.82 -20.94 25.64
N ALA A 5 -15.84 -20.05 25.57
CA ALA A 5 -15.69 -19.08 24.49
C ALA A 5 -15.26 -19.78 23.19
N GLN A 6 -16.08 -19.64 22.14
CA GLN A 6 -15.84 -20.22 20.82
C GLN A 6 -14.66 -19.52 20.10
N PRO A 7 -13.76 -20.27 19.43
CA PRO A 7 -12.61 -19.70 18.72
C PRO A 7 -13.07 -18.99 17.43
N LYS A 8 -12.70 -17.71 17.28
CA LYS A 8 -12.98 -16.91 16.08
C LYS A 8 -12.24 -17.51 14.88
N LYS A 9 -12.96 -18.29 14.05
CA LYS A 9 -12.46 -18.76 12.76
C LYS A 9 -12.07 -17.56 11.91
N ILE A 10 -10.78 -17.48 11.55
CA ILE A 10 -10.26 -16.50 10.60
C ILE A 10 -10.69 -16.97 9.21
N VAL A 11 -11.92 -16.61 8.83
CA VAL A 11 -12.43 -16.84 7.47
C VAL A 11 -11.71 -15.88 6.54
N ALA A 12 -11.06 -16.42 5.52
CA ALA A 12 -10.48 -15.61 4.45
C ALA A 12 -11.61 -14.78 3.80
N PRO A 13 -11.50 -13.45 3.72
CA PRO A 13 -12.55 -12.59 3.20
C PRO A 13 -12.82 -12.92 1.72
N THR A 14 -14.10 -13.04 1.35
CA THR A 14 -14.53 -13.28 -0.03
C THR A 14 -14.20 -12.06 -0.89
N VAL A 15 -13.90 -12.27 -2.18
CA VAL A 15 -13.53 -11.20 -3.14
C VAL A 15 -14.57 -10.05 -3.16
N SER A 16 -15.84 -10.35 -2.93
CA SER A 16 -16.93 -9.38 -2.80
C SER A 16 -16.87 -8.54 -1.51
N GLN A 17 -16.31 -9.05 -0.40
CA GLN A 17 -16.04 -8.25 0.80
C GLN A 17 -14.83 -7.32 0.60
N ILE A 18 -13.85 -7.74 -0.19
CA ILE A 18 -12.69 -6.93 -0.57
C ILE A 18 -13.10 -5.79 -1.51
N ASN A 19 -14.03 -6.03 -2.45
CA ASN A 19 -14.59 -5.00 -3.33
C ASN A 19 -15.53 -4.01 -2.61
N ALA A 20 -16.08 -4.37 -1.45
CA ALA A 20 -16.88 -3.46 -0.63
C ALA A 20 -16.03 -2.49 0.20
N GLU A 21 -14.71 -2.72 0.30
CA GLU A 21 -13.83 -1.82 1.04
C GLU A 21 -13.52 -0.55 0.24
N PHE A 22 -13.63 0.59 0.93
CA PHE A 22 -13.34 1.94 0.44
C PHE A 22 -11.99 2.03 -0.30
N VAL A 23 -10.97 1.31 0.17
CA VAL A 23 -9.64 1.24 -0.44
C VAL A 23 -9.66 0.67 -1.86
N THR A 24 -10.42 -0.40 -2.11
CA THR A 24 -10.48 -1.05 -3.43
C THR A 24 -11.17 -0.15 -4.46
N GLN A 25 -12.20 0.60 -4.04
CA GLN A 25 -12.89 1.56 -4.90
C GLN A 25 -11.97 2.73 -5.26
N LEU A 26 -11.22 3.26 -4.30
CA LEU A 26 -10.21 4.29 -4.55
C LEU A 26 -9.11 3.77 -5.47
N ALA A 27 -8.63 2.56 -5.24
CA ALA A 27 -7.60 1.95 -6.08
C ALA A 27 -8.05 1.89 -7.54
N CYS A 28 -9.23 1.34 -7.82
CA CYS A 28 -9.81 1.33 -9.16
C CYS A 28 -9.87 2.74 -9.78
N LYS A 29 -10.29 3.74 -9.02
CA LYS A 29 -10.46 5.11 -9.54
C LYS A 29 -9.16 5.83 -9.89
N TYR A 30 -8.10 5.59 -9.11
CA TYR A 30 -6.90 6.44 -9.14
C TYR A 30 -5.61 5.73 -9.58
N TRP A 31 -5.34 4.50 -9.16
CA TRP A 31 -4.02 3.88 -9.39
C TRP A 31 -4.00 2.44 -9.88
N ALA A 32 -5.12 1.71 -9.85
CA ALA A 32 -5.18 0.29 -10.18
C ALA A 32 -4.58 -0.03 -11.56
N PRO A 33 -3.80 -1.12 -11.70
CA PRO A 33 -3.06 -1.43 -12.92
C PRO A 33 -3.97 -1.77 -14.12
N HIS A 34 -5.18 -2.29 -13.85
CA HIS A 34 -6.09 -2.78 -14.89
C HIS A 34 -6.96 -1.69 -15.55
N ILE A 35 -6.85 -0.41 -15.11
CA ILE A 35 -7.73 0.68 -15.58
C ILE A 35 -6.95 1.67 -16.45
N LYS A 36 -7.36 1.79 -17.72
CA LYS A 36 -6.73 2.69 -18.72
C LYS A 36 -7.12 4.17 -18.56
N LYS A 37 -8.25 4.47 -17.92
CA LYS A 37 -8.70 5.84 -17.63
C LYS A 37 -8.69 6.06 -16.12
N LYS A 38 -7.59 6.61 -15.62
CA LYS A 38 -7.42 6.95 -14.19
C LYS A 38 -7.78 8.41 -13.96
N SER A 39 -8.35 8.71 -12.80
CA SER A 39 -8.54 10.10 -12.36
C SER A 39 -7.18 10.76 -12.08
N PRO A 40 -7.07 12.09 -12.21
CA PRO A 40 -5.84 12.80 -11.88
C PRO A 40 -5.47 12.61 -10.40
N PHE A 41 -4.18 12.78 -10.10
CA PHE A 41 -3.65 12.72 -8.74
C PHE A 41 -4.34 13.75 -7.85
N ASP A 42 -4.71 13.33 -6.65
CA ASP A 42 -5.31 14.20 -5.63
C ASP A 42 -4.73 13.84 -4.27
N ILE A 43 -4.02 14.79 -3.66
CA ILE A 43 -3.40 14.61 -2.35
C ILE A 43 -4.43 14.30 -1.25
N LYS A 44 -5.66 14.79 -1.38
CA LYS A 44 -6.71 14.56 -0.38
C LYS A 44 -7.05 13.08 -0.24
N VAL A 45 -6.84 12.29 -1.30
CA VAL A 45 -7.05 10.84 -1.26
C VAL A 45 -6.06 10.18 -0.31
N ILE A 46 -4.80 10.63 -0.29
CA ILE A 46 -3.77 10.12 0.62
C ILE A 46 -4.12 10.49 2.07
N GLU A 47 -4.53 11.73 2.29
CA GLU A 47 -4.94 12.19 3.62
C GLU A 47 -6.16 11.42 4.13
N ASP A 48 -7.16 11.22 3.27
CA ASP A 48 -8.35 10.43 3.58
C ASP A 48 -8.01 8.97 3.90
N ILE A 49 -7.14 8.33 3.13
CA ILE A 49 -6.69 6.95 3.41
C ILE A 49 -5.96 6.92 4.74
N TYR A 50 -5.04 7.85 4.98
CA TYR A 50 -4.27 7.87 6.22
C TYR A 50 -5.17 8.08 7.44
N GLU A 51 -6.07 9.04 7.41
CA GLU A 51 -6.93 9.35 8.56
C GLU A 51 -8.03 8.30 8.77
N LYS A 52 -8.76 7.94 7.70
CA LYS A 52 -9.95 7.08 7.78
C LYS A 52 -9.62 5.59 7.78
N GLU A 53 -8.58 5.17 7.08
CA GLU A 53 -8.22 3.75 6.96
C GLU A 53 -7.06 3.37 7.87
N ILE A 54 -5.99 4.16 7.96
CA ILE A 54 -4.80 3.79 8.76
C ILE A 54 -4.97 4.18 10.24
N VAL A 55 -5.18 5.47 10.52
CA VAL A 55 -5.23 6.00 11.90
C VAL A 55 -6.49 5.51 12.63
N LYS A 56 -7.67 5.64 12.01
CA LYS A 56 -8.94 5.23 12.62
C LYS A 56 -9.01 3.73 12.91
N SER A 57 -8.37 2.89 12.08
CA SER A 57 -8.30 1.44 12.30
C SER A 57 -7.19 1.02 13.28
N ARG A 58 -6.42 1.98 13.81
CA ARG A 58 -5.23 1.76 14.64
C ARG A 58 -4.19 0.87 13.94
N PHE A 59 -3.87 1.20 12.70
CA PHE A 59 -2.86 0.50 11.89
C PHE A 59 -3.19 -0.99 11.74
N ALA A 60 -4.47 -1.29 11.43
CA ALA A 60 -4.89 -2.66 11.23
C ALA A 60 -4.15 -3.28 10.03
N ILE A 61 -3.38 -4.34 10.29
CA ILE A 61 -2.57 -5.06 9.28
C ILE A 61 -3.39 -5.39 8.03
N ARG A 62 -4.64 -5.85 8.18
CA ARG A 62 -5.52 -6.17 7.03
C ARG A 62 -5.71 -5.01 6.05
N LYS A 63 -5.79 -3.77 6.55
CA LYS A 63 -5.94 -2.57 5.72
C LYS A 63 -4.66 -2.22 4.99
N ILE A 64 -3.53 -2.34 5.67
CA ILE A 64 -2.20 -2.08 5.12
C ILE A 64 -1.88 -3.12 4.03
N MET A 65 -2.14 -4.40 4.28
CA MET A 65 -2.02 -5.47 3.30
C MET A 65 -2.87 -5.22 2.05
N LEU A 66 -4.10 -4.73 2.21
CA LEU A 66 -4.96 -4.43 1.07
C LEU A 66 -4.43 -3.26 0.22
N LEU A 67 -3.90 -2.23 0.88
CA LEU A 67 -3.24 -1.11 0.20
C LEU A 67 -2.00 -1.59 -0.57
N GLU A 68 -1.20 -2.48 0.03
CA GLU A 68 -0.04 -3.11 -0.62
C GLU A 68 -0.46 -3.92 -1.86
N PHE A 69 -1.47 -4.78 -1.72
CA PHE A 69 -2.00 -5.60 -2.81
C PHE A 69 -2.52 -4.75 -3.99
N SER A 70 -3.05 -3.56 -3.69
CA SER A 70 -3.49 -2.61 -4.72
C SER A 70 -2.35 -1.86 -5.43
N GLN A 71 -1.09 -2.14 -5.08
CA GLN A 71 0.10 -1.45 -5.54
C GLN A 71 0.10 0.05 -5.23
N TYR A 72 -0.40 0.43 -4.05
CA TYR A 72 -0.55 1.84 -3.65
C TYR A 72 0.78 2.61 -3.65
N LEU A 73 1.86 1.98 -3.17
CA LEU A 73 3.19 2.60 -3.14
C LEU A 73 3.71 2.90 -4.55
N GLU A 74 3.63 1.93 -5.45
CA GLU A 74 4.30 1.93 -6.75
C GLU A 74 3.53 2.78 -7.76
N ASN A 75 2.19 2.67 -7.76
CA ASN A 75 1.34 3.31 -8.76
C ASN A 75 0.76 4.66 -8.32
N TYR A 76 0.79 5.00 -7.02
CA TYR A 76 0.18 6.23 -6.51
C TYR A 76 1.10 7.10 -5.69
N LEU A 77 1.78 6.56 -4.67
CA LEU A 77 2.65 7.37 -3.81
C LEU A 77 3.94 7.75 -4.53
N TRP A 78 4.76 6.78 -4.94
CA TRP A 78 6.10 7.08 -5.45
C TRP A 78 6.09 7.90 -6.74
N MET A 79 5.18 7.58 -7.67
CA MET A 79 5.07 8.28 -8.97
C MET A 79 4.60 9.74 -8.86
N ASN A 80 3.88 10.10 -7.79
CA ASN A 80 3.34 11.44 -7.59
C ASN A 80 4.03 12.19 -6.44
N TYR A 81 5.19 11.70 -5.98
CA TYR A 81 5.91 12.33 -4.89
C TYR A 81 6.62 13.61 -5.39
N SER A 82 6.29 14.73 -4.78
CA SER A 82 7.07 15.97 -4.90
C SER A 82 7.29 16.59 -3.52
N PRO A 83 8.37 17.36 -3.32
CA PRO A 83 8.63 18.04 -2.03
C PRO A 83 7.49 18.98 -1.63
N GLU A 84 6.80 19.57 -2.60
CA GLU A 84 5.73 20.54 -2.42
C GLU A 84 4.42 19.91 -1.93
N VAL A 85 4.18 18.64 -2.30
CA VAL A 85 3.00 17.87 -1.87
C VAL A 85 3.29 16.98 -0.66
N SER A 86 4.49 17.09 -0.08
CA SER A 86 4.89 16.30 1.07
C SER A 86 4.13 16.74 2.32
N SER A 87 3.19 15.90 2.75
CA SER A 87 2.44 16.05 4.01
C SER A 87 2.79 14.94 4.98
N LYS A 88 2.52 15.14 6.28
CA LYS A 88 2.72 14.11 7.31
C LYS A 88 2.01 12.80 6.94
N ALA A 89 0.76 12.89 6.45
CA ALA A 89 -0.01 11.73 6.01
C ALA A 89 0.66 10.99 4.86
N TYR A 90 1.29 11.73 3.95
CA TYR A 90 2.02 11.19 2.79
C TYR A 90 3.23 10.37 3.24
N LEU A 91 4.11 11.00 4.03
CA LEU A 91 5.33 10.36 4.53
C LEU A 91 5.00 9.14 5.39
N MET A 92 4.02 9.27 6.28
CA MET A 92 3.59 8.14 7.12
C MET A 92 3.01 7.00 6.30
N SER A 93 2.27 7.30 5.23
CA SER A 93 1.73 6.28 4.32
C SER A 93 2.84 5.53 3.58
N ILE A 94 3.87 6.25 3.09
CA ILE A 94 5.06 5.62 2.50
C ILE A 94 5.74 4.69 3.52
N CYS A 95 6.00 5.18 4.73
CA CYS A 95 6.61 4.37 5.79
C CYS A 95 5.79 3.12 6.12
N CYS A 96 4.46 3.22 6.17
CA CYS A 96 3.58 2.07 6.40
C CYS A 96 3.73 1.02 5.29
N MET A 97 3.74 1.44 4.03
CA MET A 97 3.88 0.50 2.91
C MET A 97 5.27 -0.16 2.87
N VAL A 98 6.33 0.61 3.11
CA VAL A 98 7.69 0.08 3.15
C VAL A 98 7.83 -0.93 4.29
N ASN A 99 7.34 -0.61 5.48
CA ASN A 99 7.36 -1.53 6.63
C ASN A 99 6.61 -2.83 6.34
N GLU A 100 5.48 -2.78 5.64
CA GLU A 100 4.74 -3.99 5.27
C GLU A 100 5.50 -4.85 4.26
N LYS A 101 6.17 -4.24 3.27
CA LYS A 101 7.02 -4.99 2.33
C LYS A 101 8.19 -5.69 3.04
N PHE A 102 8.82 -5.03 4.02
CA PHE A 102 9.81 -5.68 4.89
C PHE A 102 9.21 -6.82 5.71
N ARG A 103 8.00 -6.65 6.26
CA ARG A 103 7.29 -7.69 7.03
C ARG A 103 6.98 -8.93 6.19
N GLU A 104 6.63 -8.76 4.92
CA GLU A 104 6.35 -9.85 3.98
C GLU A 104 7.63 -10.42 3.32
N ASN A 105 8.83 -9.91 3.65
CA ASN A 105 10.10 -10.22 2.99
C ASN A 105 10.09 -9.98 1.47
N VAL A 106 9.24 -9.06 1.01
CA VAL A 106 9.15 -8.67 -0.40
C VAL A 106 10.13 -7.52 -0.63
N PRO A 107 10.90 -7.51 -1.73
CA PRO A 107 11.85 -6.44 -2.00
C PRO A 107 11.13 -5.10 -2.17
N ALA A 108 11.23 -4.24 -1.15
CA ALA A 108 10.53 -2.96 -1.09
C ALA A 108 10.96 -1.95 -2.17
N TRP A 109 12.12 -2.18 -2.77
CA TRP A 109 12.82 -1.23 -3.64
C TRP A 109 12.79 -1.62 -5.12
N GLU A 110 12.10 -2.71 -5.50
CA GLU A 110 12.01 -3.13 -6.90
C GLU A 110 11.36 -2.10 -7.84
N VAL A 111 10.57 -1.18 -7.29
CA VAL A 111 10.00 -0.03 -8.01
C VAL A 111 11.09 0.82 -8.70
N ASN A 112 12.29 0.88 -8.13
CA ASN A 112 13.40 1.64 -8.71
C ASN A 112 14.24 0.86 -9.73
N TYR A 113 14.21 -0.47 -9.73
CA TYR A 113 15.10 -1.22 -10.61
C TYR A 113 14.57 -1.30 -12.05
N PHE A 114 13.25 -1.37 -12.30
CA PHE A 114 12.77 -1.53 -13.67
C PHE A 114 12.83 -0.25 -14.52
N SER A 115 12.69 0.93 -13.91
CA SER A 115 12.84 2.20 -14.64
C SER A 115 14.33 2.60 -14.83
N LEU A 116 15.21 2.25 -13.89
CA LEU A 116 16.66 2.50 -14.00
C LEU A 116 17.42 1.41 -14.80
N CYS A 117 16.94 0.16 -14.87
CA CYS A 117 17.62 -0.91 -15.61
C CYS A 117 17.53 -0.78 -17.14
N SER A 118 16.73 0.14 -17.68
CA SER A 118 16.89 0.56 -19.08
C SER A 118 18.17 1.40 -19.32
N LEU A 119 18.94 1.73 -18.27
CA LEU A 119 20.09 2.64 -18.38
C LEU A 119 21.44 2.14 -17.86
N LYS A 120 21.59 0.87 -17.43
CA LYS A 120 22.83 0.06 -17.53
C LYS A 120 22.75 -1.24 -16.70
N PRO A 121 23.25 -2.37 -17.23
CA PRO A 121 23.51 -3.56 -16.44
C PRO A 121 24.88 -3.39 -15.76
N LEU A 122 24.89 -3.27 -14.43
CA LEU A 122 26.08 -3.55 -13.64
C LEU A 122 25.63 -4.30 -12.39
N GLN A 123 25.68 -5.62 -12.52
CA GLN A 123 25.87 -6.55 -11.43
C GLN A 123 26.92 -5.98 -10.46
N SER A 124 26.52 -5.69 -9.23
CA SER A 124 27.47 -5.70 -8.13
C SER A 124 26.75 -6.19 -6.88
N SER A 125 27.07 -7.44 -6.55
CA SER A 125 26.80 -8.04 -5.25
C SER A 125 27.32 -7.13 -4.15
N ARG A 126 26.43 -6.46 -3.42
CA ARG A 126 26.55 -6.15 -1.97
C ARG A 126 25.42 -5.22 -1.52
N ALA A 127 24.99 -5.47 -0.28
CA ALA A 127 24.24 -4.58 0.60
C ALA A 127 22.74 -4.44 0.25
N PHE A 128 21.81 -4.42 1.19
CA PHE A 128 21.86 -3.94 2.57
C PHE A 128 21.18 -4.95 3.52
N ASN A 129 21.91 -5.39 4.55
CA ASN A 129 21.29 -5.84 5.81
C ASN A 129 21.05 -4.58 6.65
N TRP A 130 19.79 -4.29 6.95
CA TRP A 130 19.30 -3.58 8.14
C TRP A 130 17.96 -4.18 8.53
#